data_AF-A0A7I9WKL8-F1
#
_entry.id   AF-A0A7I9WKL8-F1
#
_cell.length_a   1.000
_cell.length_b   1.000
_cell.length_c   1.000
_cell.angle_alpha   90.00
_cell.angle_beta   90.00
_cell.angle_gamma   90.00
#
_symmetry.space_group_name_H-M   'P 1'
#
loop_
_entity.id
_entity.type
_entity.pdbx_description
1 polymer ?
#
loop_
_entity_poly.entity_id
_entity_poly.type
_entity_poly.pdbx_seq_one_letter_code
_entity_poly.pdbx_strand_id
1 'polypeptide(L)'
;MSETSARDRLGTPRVSRRRFTPRFDMEAAARVSESIARFLGTGRYLAIQTIVVIVWILLNIGAFAWQWDPYPFILLNLAFSTQAAYAAPLILLAQNRQENRDRVALEEDRRRAQQTKADTEFLARELAALRLAVGEVATRDYLRRELDEIREMIEAIEPALARTERQVRKTKKQIRQSPPESPSRQP
;
A
#
# COMPACT_ATOMS: atom_id res chain seq x y z
N MET A 1 -48.89 20.70 28.43
CA MET A 1 -48.75 19.24 28.47
C MET A 1 -49.01 18.69 27.07
N SER A 2 -48.02 18.02 26.51
CA SER A 2 -48.14 16.92 25.54
C SER A 2 -48.62 17.19 24.11
N GLU A 3 -47.76 17.75 23.26
CA GLU A 3 -47.84 17.56 21.80
C GLU A 3 -46.46 17.15 21.25
N THR A 4 -45.99 15.94 21.53
CA THR A 4 -44.77 15.42 20.87
C THR A 4 -44.71 13.89 20.92
N SER A 5 -45.63 13.18 20.27
CA SER A 5 -45.46 11.71 20.10
C SER A 5 -46.25 11.15 18.91
N ALA A 6 -46.11 11.74 17.73
CA ALA A 6 -46.75 11.20 16.51
C ALA A 6 -45.88 11.32 15.24
N ARG A 7 -44.55 11.36 15.36
CA ARG A 7 -43.63 11.50 14.21
C ARG A 7 -42.59 10.39 14.05
N ASP A 8 -42.71 9.27 14.78
CA ASP A 8 -41.60 8.32 14.92
C ASP A 8 -41.78 6.94 14.25
N ARG A 9 -42.76 6.70 13.36
CA ARG A 9 -42.97 5.32 12.85
C ARG A 9 -43.37 5.15 11.38
N LEU A 10 -42.97 6.03 10.48
CA LEU A 10 -43.18 5.82 9.03
C LEU A 10 -41.91 6.09 8.22
N GLY A 11 -40.92 5.20 8.34
CA GLY A 11 -39.67 5.37 7.57
C GLY A 11 -38.81 4.14 7.34
N THR A 12 -39.26 2.92 7.69
CA THR A 12 -38.49 1.70 7.38
C THR A 12 -39.25 0.87 6.37
N PRO A 13 -38.91 0.94 5.07
CA PRO A 13 -39.41 -0.06 4.13
C PRO A 13 -38.80 -1.41 4.51
N ARG A 14 -39.62 -2.28 5.14
CA ARG A 14 -39.31 -3.71 5.29
C ARG A 14 -39.43 -4.39 3.92
N VAL A 15 -38.43 -4.19 3.08
CA VAL A 15 -38.23 -5.02 1.88
C VAL A 15 -37.64 -6.36 2.29
N SER A 16 -38.49 -7.25 2.80
CA SER A 16 -38.21 -8.68 2.84
C SER A 16 -38.33 -9.24 1.43
N ARG A 17 -37.40 -8.86 0.55
CA ARG A 17 -37.22 -9.57 -0.73
C ARG A 17 -36.38 -10.79 -0.41
N ARG A 18 -37.04 -11.87 -0.01
CA ARG A 18 -36.46 -13.22 0.05
C ARG A 18 -36.05 -13.60 -1.38
N ARG A 19 -34.88 -13.12 -1.82
CA ARG A 19 -34.28 -13.53 -3.09
C ARG A 19 -33.93 -15.01 -2.91
N PHE A 20 -34.76 -15.88 -3.45
CA PHE A 20 -34.33 -17.21 -3.86
C PHE A 20 -33.34 -17.02 -5.02
N THR A 21 -32.13 -16.56 -4.72
CA THR A 21 -31.01 -16.83 -5.62
C THR A 21 -30.68 -18.29 -5.37
N PRO A 22 -30.87 -19.21 -6.34
CA PRO A 22 -30.22 -20.50 -6.24
C PRO A 22 -28.74 -20.18 -6.05
N ARG A 23 -28.20 -20.49 -4.87
CA ARG A 23 -26.77 -20.45 -4.62
C ARG A 23 -26.20 -21.60 -5.44
N PHE A 24 -26.12 -21.41 -6.76
CA PHE A 24 -25.13 -22.12 -7.55
C PHE A 24 -23.83 -21.92 -6.79
N ASP A 25 -23.24 -23.03 -6.37
CA ASP A 25 -22.05 -23.03 -5.53
C ASP A 25 -20.91 -22.43 -6.35
N MET A 26 -20.83 -21.10 -6.35
CA MET A 26 -19.86 -20.29 -7.08
C MET A 26 -18.45 -20.72 -6.69
N GLU A 27 -18.29 -21.27 -5.49
CA GLU A 27 -17.03 -21.77 -4.97
C GLU A 27 -16.65 -23.13 -5.57
N ALA A 28 -17.61 -24.05 -5.73
CA ALA A 28 -17.40 -25.29 -6.46
C ALA A 28 -17.10 -25.02 -7.95
N ALA A 29 -17.89 -24.16 -8.60
CA ALA A 29 -17.62 -23.71 -9.96
C ALA A 29 -16.26 -22.99 -10.07
N ALA A 30 -15.86 -22.24 -9.02
CA ALA A 30 -14.60 -21.54 -8.98
C ALA A 30 -13.39 -22.49 -9.01
N ARG A 31 -13.42 -23.53 -8.16
CA ARG A 31 -12.38 -24.56 -8.08
C ARG A 31 -12.28 -25.37 -9.38
N VAL A 32 -13.43 -25.74 -9.94
CA VAL A 32 -13.50 -26.47 -11.22
C VAL A 32 -12.93 -25.64 -12.36
N SER A 33 -13.32 -24.37 -12.47
CA SER A 33 -12.81 -23.47 -13.52
C SER A 33 -11.32 -23.18 -13.36
N GLU A 34 -10.77 -23.12 -12.16
CA GLU A 34 -9.32 -22.98 -11.94
C GLU A 34 -8.53 -24.23 -12.31
N SER A 35 -9.09 -25.42 -12.11
CA SER A 35 -8.52 -26.67 -12.62
C SER A 35 -8.56 -26.73 -14.15
N ILE A 36 -9.69 -26.33 -14.75
CA ILE A 36 -9.87 -26.29 -16.21
C ILE A 36 -8.93 -25.27 -16.85
N ALA A 37 -8.75 -24.08 -16.26
CA ALA A 37 -7.83 -23.06 -16.76
C ALA A 37 -6.37 -23.55 -16.78
N ARG A 38 -5.92 -24.23 -15.72
CA ARG A 38 -4.58 -24.82 -15.67
C ARG A 38 -4.41 -25.96 -16.69
N PHE A 39 -5.46 -26.74 -16.90
CA PHE A 39 -5.45 -27.85 -17.86
C PHE A 39 -5.45 -27.38 -19.32
N LEU A 40 -6.30 -26.41 -19.67
CA LEU A 40 -6.40 -25.82 -21.01
C LEU A 40 -5.21 -24.93 -21.37
N GLY A 41 -4.59 -24.28 -20.38
CA GLY A 41 -3.39 -23.46 -20.58
C GLY A 41 -2.11 -24.28 -20.82
N THR A 42 -2.15 -25.60 -20.60
CA THR A 42 -1.03 -26.49 -20.85
C THR A 42 -1.19 -27.13 -22.23
N GLY A 43 -0.16 -27.12 -23.08
CA GLY A 43 -0.17 -27.75 -24.42
C GLY A 43 -0.50 -29.26 -24.43
N ARG A 44 -0.54 -29.88 -23.25
CA ARG A 44 -0.94 -31.27 -23.01
C ARG A 44 -2.39 -31.55 -23.38
N TYR A 45 -3.32 -30.59 -23.22
CA TYR A 45 -4.71 -30.77 -23.66
C TYR A 45 -4.79 -30.96 -25.18
N LEU A 46 -4.12 -30.08 -25.94
CA LEU A 46 -4.05 -30.17 -27.40
C LEU A 46 -3.44 -31.50 -27.85
N ALA A 47 -2.38 -31.96 -27.19
CA ALA A 47 -1.75 -33.25 -27.51
C ALA A 47 -2.71 -34.43 -27.31
N ILE A 48 -3.43 -34.49 -26.18
CA ILE A 48 -4.40 -35.55 -25.91
C ILE A 48 -5.56 -35.49 -26.91
N GLN A 49 -6.10 -34.30 -27.19
CA GLN A 49 -7.19 -34.11 -28.16
C GLN A 49 -6.80 -34.62 -29.55
N THR A 50 -5.59 -34.29 -30.02
CA THR A 50 -5.06 -34.75 -31.31
C THR A 50 -4.91 -36.27 -31.34
N ILE A 51 -4.40 -36.89 -30.28
CA ILE A 51 -4.28 -38.35 -30.19
C ILE A 51 -5.66 -39.01 -30.27
N VAL A 52 -6.65 -38.49 -29.55
CA VAL A 52 -8.03 -39.02 -29.57
C VAL A 52 -8.60 -38.96 -30.98
N VAL A 53 -8.43 -37.85 -31.70
CA VAL A 53 -8.89 -37.70 -33.09
C VAL A 53 -8.20 -38.70 -34.01
N ILE A 54 -6.87 -38.86 -33.90
CA ILE A 54 -6.11 -39.82 -34.70
C ILE A 54 -6.59 -41.25 -34.43
N VAL A 55 -6.73 -41.64 -33.16
CA VAL A 55 -7.22 -42.98 -32.78
C VAL A 55 -8.63 -43.20 -33.31
N TRP A 56 -9.50 -42.20 -33.26
CA TRP A 56 -10.86 -42.30 -33.78
C TRP A 56 -10.88 -42.53 -35.30
N ILE A 57 -10.07 -41.77 -36.05
CA ILE A 57 -9.92 -41.94 -37.49
C ILE A 57 -9.37 -43.35 -37.80
N LEU A 58 -8.35 -43.81 -37.08
CA LEU A 58 -7.77 -45.14 -37.26
C LEU A 58 -8.75 -46.28 -36.95
N LEU A 59 -9.54 -46.14 -35.89
CA LEU A 59 -10.58 -47.12 -35.52
C LEU A 59 -11.70 -47.17 -36.56
N ASN A 60 -12.08 -46.01 -37.09
CA ASN A 60 -13.07 -45.91 -38.16
C ASN A 60 -12.60 -46.58 -39.46
N ILE A 61 -11.35 -46.32 -39.87
CA ILE A 61 -10.74 -46.95 -41.06
C ILE A 61 -10.54 -48.47 -40.84
N GLY A 62 -10.17 -48.90 -39.62
CA GLY A 62 -9.98 -50.30 -39.27
C GLY A 62 -11.28 -51.11 -39.17
N ALA A 63 -12.41 -50.46 -38.87
CA ALA A 63 -13.74 -51.08 -38.81
C ALA A 63 -14.38 -51.32 -40.20
N PHE A 64 -13.55 -51.72 -41.17
CA PHE A 64 -13.89 -51.87 -42.60
C PHE A 64 -14.97 -52.92 -42.89
N ALA A 65 -15.26 -53.81 -41.93
CA ALA A 65 -16.29 -54.85 -42.07
C ALA A 65 -17.72 -54.38 -41.74
N TRP A 66 -17.89 -53.23 -41.07
CA TRP A 66 -19.21 -52.77 -40.61
C TRP A 66 -19.60 -51.35 -41.07
N GLN A 67 -18.73 -50.62 -41.78
CA GLN A 67 -18.97 -49.26 -42.30
C GLN A 67 -19.74 -48.36 -41.31
N TRP A 68 -19.36 -48.38 -40.02
CA TRP A 68 -20.11 -47.71 -38.96
C TRP A 68 -20.27 -46.20 -39.21
N ASP A 69 -19.27 -45.55 -39.85
CA ASP A 69 -19.34 -44.13 -40.23
C ASP A 69 -18.49 -43.86 -41.49
N PRO A 70 -19.08 -44.02 -42.70
CA PRO A 70 -18.43 -43.82 -43.99
C PRO A 70 -18.00 -42.36 -44.22
N TYR A 71 -17.02 -42.13 -45.09
CA TYR A 71 -16.61 -40.78 -45.49
C TYR A 71 -17.83 -39.97 -45.97
N PRO A 72 -18.17 -38.80 -45.39
CA PRO A 72 -17.36 -37.87 -44.59
C PRO A 72 -17.70 -37.86 -43.07
N PHE A 73 -17.41 -38.95 -42.35
CA PHE A 73 -17.41 -39.06 -40.88
C PHE A 73 -18.46 -38.20 -40.14
N ILE A 74 -19.75 -38.48 -40.36
CA ILE A 74 -20.85 -37.63 -39.88
C ILE A 74 -20.91 -37.60 -38.36
N LEU A 75 -20.57 -38.70 -37.69
CA LEU A 75 -20.58 -38.79 -36.24
C LEU A 75 -19.46 -37.97 -35.61
N LEU A 76 -18.27 -37.99 -36.21
CA LEU A 76 -17.15 -37.17 -35.77
C LEU A 76 -17.46 -35.68 -35.92
N ASN A 77 -18.05 -35.29 -37.05
CA ASN A 77 -18.47 -33.92 -37.28
C ASN A 77 -19.56 -33.48 -36.29
N LEU A 78 -20.53 -34.35 -35.98
CA LEU A 78 -21.58 -34.06 -35.00
C LEU A 78 -21.02 -33.90 -33.58
N ALA A 79 -20.06 -34.74 -33.21
CA ALA A 79 -19.38 -34.66 -31.92
C ALA A 79 -18.58 -33.35 -31.80
N PHE A 80 -17.78 -32.99 -32.81
CA PHE A 80 -17.05 -31.72 -32.84
C PHE A 80 -17.98 -30.50 -32.82
N SER A 81 -19.09 -30.55 -33.56
CA SER A 81 -20.08 -29.48 -33.58
C SER A 81 -20.67 -29.25 -32.19
N THR A 82 -21.00 -30.34 -31.49
CA THR A 82 -21.51 -30.27 -30.12
C THR A 82 -20.44 -29.82 -29.13
N GLN A 83 -19.19 -30.27 -29.30
CA GLN A 83 -18.05 -29.84 -28.50
C GLN A 83 -17.84 -28.33 -28.61
N ALA A 84 -17.86 -27.77 -29.81
CA ALA A 84 -17.75 -26.33 -30.04
C ALA A 84 -18.92 -25.56 -29.42
N ALA A 85 -20.15 -26.07 -29.58
CA ALA A 85 -21.35 -25.46 -29.03
C ALA A 85 -21.33 -25.36 -27.49
N TYR A 86 -20.79 -26.38 -26.79
CA TYR A 86 -20.64 -26.35 -25.34
C TYR A 86 -19.38 -25.61 -24.86
N ALA A 87 -18.34 -25.52 -25.69
CA ALA A 87 -17.14 -24.75 -25.38
C ALA A 87 -17.44 -23.24 -25.27
N ALA A 88 -18.26 -22.69 -26.15
CA ALA A 88 -18.60 -21.26 -26.15
C ALA A 88 -19.13 -20.73 -24.79
N PRO A 89 -20.18 -21.31 -24.17
CA PRO A 89 -20.66 -20.85 -22.86
C PRO A 89 -19.65 -21.09 -21.74
N LEU A 90 -18.87 -22.17 -21.77
CA LEU A 90 -17.80 -22.41 -20.79
C LEU A 90 -16.71 -21.35 -20.87
N ILE A 91 -16.31 -20.97 -22.08
CA ILE A 91 -15.33 -19.91 -22.33
C ILE A 91 -15.88 -18.57 -21.84
N LEU A 92 -17.14 -18.25 -22.13
CA LEU A 92 -17.79 -17.02 -21.63
C LEU A 92 -17.83 -16.96 -20.10
N LEU A 93 -18.09 -18.08 -19.42
CA LEU A 93 -18.03 -18.14 -17.95
C LEU A 93 -16.60 -17.94 -17.44
N ALA A 94 -15.60 -18.52 -18.10
CA ALA A 94 -14.20 -18.33 -17.74
C ALA A 94 -13.76 -16.86 -17.96
N GLN A 95 -14.19 -16.24 -19.07
CA GLN A 95 -13.91 -14.85 -19.40
C GLN A 95 -14.55 -13.89 -18.38
N ASN A 96 -15.84 -14.03 -18.08
CA ASN A 96 -16.53 -13.21 -17.07
C ASN A 96 -15.83 -13.25 -15.69
N ARG A 97 -15.26 -14.41 -15.32
CA ARG A 97 -14.49 -14.54 -14.07
C ARG A 97 -13.14 -13.85 -14.14
N GLN A 98 -12.44 -13.98 -15.27
CA GLN A 98 -11.16 -13.32 -15.49
C GLN A 98 -11.34 -11.80 -15.47
N GLU A 99 -12.33 -11.27 -16.19
CA GLU A 99 -12.66 -9.84 -16.22
C GLU A 99 -13.01 -9.30 -14.83
N ASN A 100 -13.74 -10.06 -14.02
CA ASN A 100 -14.07 -9.64 -12.66
C ASN A 100 -12.81 -9.60 -11.76
N ARG A 101 -11.90 -10.57 -11.88
CA ARG A 101 -10.61 -10.55 -11.16
C ARG A 101 -9.75 -9.37 -11.61
N ASP A 102 -9.64 -9.16 -12.90
CA ASP A 102 -8.85 -8.07 -13.50
C ASP A 102 -9.41 -6.71 -13.09
N ARG A 103 -10.74 -6.57 -13.03
CA ARG A 103 -11.41 -5.37 -12.54
C ARG A 103 -11.07 -5.07 -11.08
N VAL A 104 -11.16 -6.07 -10.20
CA VAL A 104 -10.82 -5.89 -8.77
C VAL A 104 -9.35 -5.51 -8.62
N ALA A 105 -8.44 -6.17 -9.34
CA ALA A 105 -7.02 -5.83 -9.34
C ALA A 105 -6.77 -4.38 -9.80
N LEU A 106 -7.44 -3.93 -10.87
CA LEU A 106 -7.35 -2.56 -11.36
C LEU A 106 -7.92 -1.54 -10.36
N GLU A 107 -9.02 -1.85 -9.67
CA GLU A 107 -9.59 -0.98 -8.64
C GLU A 107 -8.66 -0.84 -7.43
N GLU A 108 -8.01 -1.93 -7.00
CA GLU A 108 -6.99 -1.89 -5.95
C GLU A 108 -5.76 -1.09 -6.38
N ASP A 109 -5.25 -1.30 -7.60
CA ASP A 109 -4.09 -0.59 -8.12
C ASP A 109 -4.37 0.93 -8.20
N ARG A 110 -5.56 1.32 -8.68
CA ARG A 110 -5.99 2.72 -8.67
C ARG A 110 -6.03 3.31 -7.26
N ARG A 111 -6.54 2.57 -6.27
CA ARG A 111 -6.55 3.03 -4.87
C ARG A 111 -5.14 3.21 -4.33
N ARG A 112 -4.24 2.25 -4.58
CA ARG A 112 -2.84 2.35 -4.17
C ARG A 112 -2.15 3.54 -4.81
N ALA A 113 -2.34 3.74 -6.12
CA ALA A 113 -1.79 4.89 -6.83
C ALA A 113 -2.27 6.24 -6.26
N GLN A 114 -3.56 6.33 -5.90
CA GLN A 114 -4.11 7.52 -5.23
C GLN A 114 -3.48 7.77 -3.85
N GLN A 115 -3.31 6.72 -3.05
CA GLN A 115 -2.65 6.81 -1.74
C GLN A 115 -1.19 7.23 -1.87
N THR A 116 -0.42 6.56 -2.73
CA THR A 116 0.99 6.92 -2.99
C THR A 116 1.13 8.35 -3.48
N LYS A 117 0.22 8.82 -4.35
CA LYS A 117 0.21 10.21 -4.79
C LYS A 117 -0.05 11.17 -3.62
N ALA A 118 -1.03 10.90 -2.77
CA ALA A 118 -1.34 11.72 -1.60
C ALA A 118 -0.16 11.74 -0.60
N ASP A 119 0.46 10.60 -0.34
CA ASP A 119 1.63 10.49 0.55
C ASP A 119 2.82 11.28 -0.02
N THR A 120 3.03 11.21 -1.33
CA THR A 120 4.10 11.98 -2.01
C THR A 120 3.82 13.48 -1.94
N GLU A 121 2.57 13.92 -2.15
CA GLU A 121 2.18 15.31 -2.00
C GLU A 121 2.35 15.80 -0.55
N PHE A 122 2.01 14.96 0.43
CA PHE A 122 2.21 15.24 1.84
C PHE A 122 3.69 15.41 2.18
N LEU A 123 4.52 14.42 1.82
CA LEU A 123 5.97 14.47 2.03
C LEU A 123 6.62 15.66 1.32
N ALA A 124 6.16 16.01 0.11
CA ALA A 124 6.66 17.19 -0.60
C ALA A 124 6.31 18.49 0.14
N ARG A 125 5.11 18.61 0.72
CA ARG A 125 4.71 19.77 1.54
C ARG A 125 5.50 19.83 2.84
N GLU A 126 5.68 18.71 3.53
CA GLU A 126 6.50 18.67 4.74
C GLU A 126 7.96 19.01 4.45
N LEU A 127 8.52 18.49 3.34
CA LEU A 127 9.88 18.82 2.92
C LEU A 127 10.02 20.30 2.57
N ALA A 128 9.02 20.91 1.92
CA ALA A 128 9.01 22.34 1.64
C ALA A 128 8.94 23.17 2.93
N ALA A 129 8.08 22.79 3.87
CA ALA A 129 7.98 23.44 5.18
C ALA A 129 9.28 23.32 5.98
N LEU A 130 9.87 22.12 6.01
CA LEU A 130 11.16 21.86 6.63
C LEU A 130 12.28 22.69 5.99
N ARG A 131 12.30 22.77 4.65
CA ARG A 131 13.27 23.59 3.92
C ARG A 131 13.16 25.07 4.27
N LEU A 132 11.95 25.60 4.43
CA LEU A 132 11.73 26.98 4.84
C LEU A 132 12.21 27.21 6.28
N ALA A 133 11.83 26.33 7.22
CA ALA A 133 12.26 26.42 8.61
C ALA A 133 13.79 26.32 8.76
N VAL A 134 14.43 25.38 8.04
CA VAL A 134 15.90 25.27 8.01
C VAL A 134 16.54 26.46 7.30
N GLY A 135 15.91 26.97 6.23
CA GLY A 135 16.37 28.15 5.51
C GLY A 135 16.42 29.41 6.38
N GLU A 136 15.43 29.60 7.25
CA GLU A 136 15.41 30.72 8.22
C GLU A 136 16.50 30.58 9.28
N VAL A 137 16.68 29.39 9.87
CA VAL A 137 17.68 29.14 10.93
C VAL A 137 19.12 29.11 10.39
N ALA A 138 19.31 28.67 9.15
CA ALA A 138 20.61 28.64 8.48
C ALA A 138 20.92 29.92 7.68
N THR A 139 20.24 31.03 7.96
CA THR A 139 20.58 32.29 7.30
C THR A 139 22.01 32.67 7.67
N ARG A 140 22.86 32.93 6.67
CA ARG A 140 24.27 33.30 6.83
C ARG A 140 24.47 34.40 7.88
N ASP A 141 23.52 35.32 7.99
CA ASP A 141 23.56 36.43 8.94
C ASP A 141 23.30 36.01 10.38
N TYR A 142 22.44 35.01 10.62
CA TYR A 142 22.25 34.43 11.96
C TYR A 142 23.51 33.67 12.40
N LEU A 143 24.04 32.80 11.54
CA LEU A 143 25.30 32.09 11.78
C LEU A 143 26.47 33.05 12.01
N ARG A 144 26.55 34.15 11.24
CA ARG A 144 27.56 35.19 11.44
C ARG A 144 27.37 35.91 12.77
N ARG A 145 26.14 36.30 13.09
CA ARG A 145 25.84 36.98 14.35
C ARG A 145 26.19 36.10 15.54
N GLU A 146 25.83 34.82 15.52
CA GLU A 146 26.15 33.89 16.61
C GLU A 146 27.67 33.68 16.74
N LEU A 147 28.37 33.57 15.61
CA LEU A 147 29.84 33.48 15.60
C LEU A 147 30.52 34.76 16.11
N ASP A 148 30.01 35.93 15.74
CA ASP A 148 30.50 37.23 16.21
C ASP A 148 30.22 37.41 17.72
N GLU A 149 29.05 36.98 18.20
CA GLU A 149 28.68 37.03 19.61
C GLU A 149 29.57 36.11 20.45
N ILE A 150 29.81 34.87 20.00
CA ILE A 150 30.77 33.95 20.64
C ILE A 150 32.18 34.56 20.65
N ARG A 151 32.60 35.19 19.54
CA ARG A 151 33.91 35.84 19.45
C ARG A 151 34.04 36.99 20.46
N GLU A 152 33.03 37.85 20.57
CA GLU A 152 33.01 38.92 21.58
C GLU A 152 33.01 38.38 23.01
N MET A 153 32.27 37.31 23.30
CA MET A 153 32.29 36.67 24.62
C MET A 153 33.70 36.16 24.97
N ILE A 154 34.40 35.54 24.02
CA ILE A 154 35.77 35.06 24.23
C ILE A 154 36.73 36.25 24.46
N GLU A 155 36.61 37.31 23.65
CA GLU A 155 37.46 38.51 23.78
C GLU A 155 37.20 39.26 25.09
N ALA A 156 35.98 39.24 25.62
CA ALA A 156 35.60 39.84 26.90
C ALA A 156 36.13 39.07 28.12
N ILE A 157 36.41 37.76 28.00
CA ILE A 157 36.93 36.94 29.09
C ILE A 157 38.36 37.34 29.48
N GLU A 158 39.22 37.70 28.51
CA GLU A 158 40.62 38.07 28.75
C GLU A 158 40.80 39.30 29.68
N PRO A 159 40.15 40.46 29.43
CA PRO A 159 40.21 41.60 30.34
C PRO A 159 39.44 41.36 31.65
N ALA A 160 38.38 40.54 31.64
CA ALA A 160 37.63 40.20 32.86
C ALA A 160 38.47 39.36 33.84
N LEU A 161 39.20 38.38 33.33
CA LEU A 161 40.20 37.62 34.10
C LEU A 161 41.27 38.54 34.67
N ALA A 162 41.83 39.45 33.85
CA ALA A 162 42.84 40.40 34.29
C ALA A 162 42.32 41.38 35.38
N ARG A 163 41.06 41.81 35.30
CA ARG A 163 40.42 42.65 36.34
C ARG A 163 40.21 41.88 37.63
N THR A 164 39.78 40.63 37.52
CA THR A 164 39.56 39.72 38.66
C THR A 164 40.88 39.45 39.38
N GLU A 165 41.96 39.14 38.65
CA GLU A 165 43.30 38.97 39.22
C GLU A 165 43.81 40.24 39.93
N ARG A 166 43.57 41.42 39.34
CA ARG A 166 43.93 42.71 39.95
C ARG A 166 43.15 42.97 41.23
N GLN A 167 41.85 42.68 41.26
CA GLN A 167 41.04 42.78 42.47
C GLN A 167 41.53 41.83 43.54
N VAL A 168 41.76 40.56 43.21
CA VAL A 168 42.31 39.56 44.15
C VAL A 168 43.67 40.02 44.69
N ARG A 169 44.56 40.56 43.85
CA ARG A 169 45.83 41.14 44.31
C ARG A 169 45.63 42.34 45.24
N LYS A 170 44.70 43.26 44.93
CA LYS A 170 44.41 44.42 45.79
C LYS A 170 43.85 43.98 47.14
N THR A 171 42.85 43.10 47.15
CA THR A 171 42.25 42.53 48.37
C THR A 171 43.31 41.81 49.20
N LYS A 172 44.18 41.00 48.58
CA LYS A 172 45.27 40.31 49.29
C LYS A 172 46.32 41.27 49.85
N LYS A 173 46.60 42.39 49.16
CA LYS A 173 47.51 43.44 49.64
C LYS A 173 46.90 44.23 50.80
N GLN A 174 45.60 44.48 50.76
CA GLN A 174 44.84 45.16 51.82
C GLN A 174 44.73 44.30 53.08
N ILE A 175 44.45 42.99 52.93
CA ILE A 175 44.47 42.02 54.04
C ILE A 175 45.88 41.90 54.65
N ARG A 176 46.95 42.05 53.85
CA ARG A 176 48.34 42.09 54.36
C ARG A 176 48.73 43.40 55.05
N GLN A 177 48.01 44.49 54.79
CA GLN A 177 48.32 45.83 55.34
C GLN A 177 47.41 46.24 56.51
N SER A 178 46.31 45.52 56.75
CA SER A 178 45.56 45.61 58.00
C SER A 178 46.37 44.95 59.13
N PRO A 179 46.78 45.70 60.18
CA PRO A 179 47.41 45.12 61.36
C PRO A 179 46.46 44.12 62.05
N PRO A 180 46.96 43.05 62.69
CA PRO A 180 46.10 42.22 63.54
C PRO A 180 45.56 43.12 64.65
N GLU A 181 44.26 43.38 64.62
CA GLU A 181 43.56 44.09 65.69
C GLU A 181 43.69 43.24 66.94
N SER A 182 44.64 43.61 67.80
CA SER A 182 44.79 43.04 69.12
C SER A 182 43.57 43.48 69.92
N PRO A 183 42.74 42.58 70.47
CA PRO A 183 41.61 42.98 71.29
C PRO A 183 42.18 43.57 72.58
N SER A 184 42.21 44.90 72.64
CA SER A 184 42.58 45.68 73.80
C SER A 184 41.57 45.40 74.91
N ARG A 185 42.08 44.77 75.98
CA ARG A 185 41.48 44.80 77.32
C ARG A 185 41.02 46.21 77.67
N GLN A 186 39.85 46.30 78.29
CA GLN A 186 39.56 47.20 79.42
C GLN A 186 38.14 46.98 79.94
N PRO A 187 37.82 47.39 81.19
CA PRO A 187 38.68 47.51 82.37
C PRO A 187 38.44 46.37 83.39
#